data_AF-A0A7J8AM33-F1
#
_entry.id   AF-A0A7J8AM33-F1
#
_cell.length_a   1.000
_cell.length_b   1.000
_cell.length_c   1.000
_cell.angle_alpha   90.00
_cell.angle_beta   90.00
_cell.angle_gamma   90.00
#
_symmetry.space_group_name_H-M   'P 1'
#
loop_
_entity.id
_entity.type
_entity.pdbx_description
1 polymer ?
#
loop_
_entity_poly.entity_id
_entity_poly.type
_entity_poly.pdbx_seq_one_letter_code
_entity_poly.pdbx_strand_id
1 'polypeptide(L)'
;MVGTGNGLAKVYYDPNKSQRGAKLRVVKTQRKAKQAEALTQDDIITPHTLPMSREPRQRSSRKQLEKDRPDPLKSHKPEPPVAGPGRGGRVGTHGGTLSSYVVKNTALDKTDDGNPREAVLPGHAAEDNPYWVSPAYSKAQPKAMFAQVESDDEEAKNEPEWKTRKI
;
A
#
# COMPACT_ATOMS: atom_id res chain seq x y z
N MET A 1 -42.23 14.17 13.98
CA MET A 1 -42.37 14.69 12.60
C MET A 1 -43.82 14.49 12.20
N VAL A 2 -44.47 15.51 11.64
CA VAL A 2 -45.86 15.45 11.20
C VAL A 2 -45.91 15.81 9.71
N GLY A 3 -46.42 14.89 8.89
CA GLY A 3 -46.71 15.16 7.48
C GLY A 3 -48.03 15.92 7.36
N THR A 4 -48.06 17.03 6.61
CA THR A 4 -49.29 17.74 6.30
C THR A 4 -49.76 17.41 4.88
N GLY A 5 -51.07 17.53 4.63
CA GLY A 5 -51.66 17.31 3.30
C GLY A 5 -51.16 18.27 2.21
N ASN A 6 -50.41 19.31 2.58
CA ASN A 6 -49.82 20.27 1.65
C ASN A 6 -48.45 19.82 1.12
N GLY A 7 -48.05 18.55 1.34
CA GLY A 7 -46.75 18.02 0.90
C GLY A 7 -45.55 18.54 1.70
N LEU A 8 -45.78 19.19 2.85
CA LEU A 8 -44.74 19.70 3.73
C LEU A 8 -44.62 18.81 4.97
N ALA A 9 -43.39 18.53 5.39
CA ALA A 9 -43.12 17.85 6.65
C ALA A 9 -42.73 18.87 7.73
N LYS A 10 -43.53 18.96 8.81
CA LYS A 10 -43.20 19.76 9.99
C LYS A 10 -42.42 18.92 10.98
N VAL A 11 -41.20 19.35 11.31
CA VAL A 11 -40.35 18.70 12.32
C VAL A 11 -40.28 19.59 13.54
N TYR A 12 -40.95 19.18 14.61
CA TYR A 12 -40.87 19.82 15.92
C TYR A 12 -39.66 19.25 16.67
N TYR A 13 -38.83 20.11 17.25
CA TYR A 13 -37.66 19.70 18.02
C TYR A 13 -37.49 20.58 19.27
N ASP A 14 -36.89 20.01 20.30
CA ASP A 14 -36.52 20.71 21.54
C ASP A 14 -35.09 21.28 21.40
N PRO A 15 -34.88 22.60 21.61
CA PRO A 15 -33.57 23.23 21.44
C PRO A 15 -32.51 22.73 22.44
N ASN A 16 -32.88 22.14 23.57
CA ASN A 16 -31.91 21.65 24.56
C ASN A 16 -31.63 20.15 24.39
N LYS A 17 -32.66 19.36 24.06
CA LYS A 17 -32.54 17.89 23.97
C LYS A 17 -32.19 17.37 22.57
N SER A 18 -32.60 18.08 21.52
CA SER A 18 -32.36 17.61 20.15
C SER A 18 -30.94 17.95 19.70
N GLN A 19 -30.15 16.92 19.36
CA GLN A 19 -28.81 17.07 18.78
C GLN A 19 -28.74 16.31 17.44
N ARG A 20 -28.27 17.00 16.40
CA ARG A 20 -28.16 16.58 14.97
C ARG A 20 -29.50 16.49 14.20
N GLY A 21 -29.40 16.60 12.87
CA GLY A 21 -30.52 16.48 11.91
C GLY A 21 -31.45 17.70 11.86
N ALA A 22 -32.33 17.86 12.85
CA ALA A 22 -33.38 18.88 12.84
C ALA A 22 -32.86 20.33 12.95
N LYS A 23 -31.74 20.53 13.68
CA LYS A 23 -31.06 21.84 13.78
C LYS A 23 -30.11 22.13 12.62
N LEU A 24 -29.59 21.09 11.97
CA LEU A 24 -28.67 21.23 10.84
C LEU A 24 -29.50 21.40 9.58
N ARG A 25 -30.04 22.60 9.37
CA ARG A 25 -30.51 22.98 8.04
C ARG A 25 -29.29 22.87 7.11
N VAL A 26 -29.38 22.04 6.07
CA VAL A 26 -28.46 22.13 4.94
C VAL A 26 -28.68 23.50 4.32
N VAL A 27 -27.92 24.50 4.77
CA VAL A 27 -27.88 25.80 4.13
C VAL A 27 -27.20 25.54 2.79
N LYS A 28 -27.97 25.55 1.71
CA LYS A 28 -27.42 25.65 0.36
C LYS A 28 -26.69 26.97 0.32
N THR A 29 -25.39 26.94 0.60
CA THR A 29 -24.54 28.12 0.57
C THR A 29 -24.65 28.73 -0.82
N GLN A 30 -25.02 30.02 -0.87
CA GLN A 30 -25.03 30.79 -2.11
C GLN A 30 -23.62 30.68 -2.71
N ARG A 31 -23.48 30.00 -3.86
CA ARG A 31 -22.20 29.96 -4.57
C ARG A 31 -21.90 31.38 -4.99
N LYS A 32 -20.70 31.87 -4.67
CA LYS A 32 -20.25 33.19 -5.14
C LYS A 32 -20.50 33.28 -6.64
N ALA A 33 -21.32 34.24 -7.07
CA ALA A 33 -21.47 34.55 -8.47
C ALA A 33 -20.10 34.97 -8.97
N LYS A 34 -19.48 34.14 -9.82
CA LYS A 34 -18.29 34.58 -10.55
C LYS A 34 -18.80 35.65 -11.49
N GLN A 35 -18.53 36.92 -11.18
CA GLN A 35 -18.67 37.99 -12.16
C GLN A 35 -17.82 37.56 -13.35
N ALA A 36 -18.49 37.21 -14.45
CA ALA A 36 -17.87 37.13 -15.75
C ALA A 36 -17.63 38.57 -16.21
N GLU A 37 -16.82 39.32 -15.46
CA GLU A 37 -16.13 40.47 -16.01
C GLU A 37 -15.11 39.87 -16.97
N ALA A 38 -15.60 39.65 -18.18
CA ALA A 38 -14.79 39.49 -19.35
C ALA A 38 -13.99 40.78 -19.52
N LEU A 39 -12.88 40.90 -18.80
CA LEU A 39 -11.72 41.60 -19.31
C LEU A 39 -11.19 40.75 -20.47
N THR A 40 -11.93 40.74 -21.58
CA THR A 40 -11.38 40.37 -22.89
C THR A 40 -10.50 41.55 -23.29
N GLN A 41 -9.25 41.55 -22.81
CA GLN A 41 -8.23 42.28 -23.54
C GLN A 41 -8.15 41.64 -24.93
N ASP A 42 -8.34 42.44 -25.97
CA ASP A 42 -8.21 41.98 -27.34
C ASP A 42 -6.73 41.67 -27.62
N ASP A 43 -6.40 40.38 -27.74
CA ASP A 43 -5.03 39.92 -28.00
C ASP A 43 -4.55 40.42 -29.39
N ILE A 44 -3.49 41.23 -29.43
CA ILE A 44 -2.88 41.70 -30.68
C ILE A 44 -2.00 40.59 -31.28
N ILE A 45 -2.39 40.06 -32.43
CA ILE A 45 -1.66 38.97 -33.09
C ILE A 45 -0.60 39.55 -34.03
N THR A 46 0.66 39.42 -33.64
CA THR A 46 1.81 39.77 -34.48
C THR A 46 2.31 38.53 -35.25
N PRO A 47 2.32 38.53 -36.60
CA PRO A 47 2.66 37.36 -37.40
C PRO A 47 4.18 37.09 -37.49
N HIS A 48 5.03 38.12 -37.42
CA HIS A 48 6.48 38.01 -37.65
C HIS A 48 7.34 38.14 -36.39
N THR A 49 6.75 38.15 -35.19
CA THR A 49 7.54 38.24 -33.94
C THR A 49 8.13 36.90 -33.57
N LEU A 50 9.32 36.91 -32.97
CA LEU A 50 9.94 35.71 -32.44
C LEU A 50 9.01 35.02 -31.40
N PRO A 51 8.99 33.67 -31.35
CA PRO A 51 8.18 32.93 -30.38
C PRO A 51 8.42 33.33 -28.92
N MET A 52 9.64 33.76 -28.59
CA MET A 52 10.01 34.20 -27.25
C MET A 52 9.38 35.55 -26.85
N SER A 53 9.03 36.39 -27.83
CA SER A 53 8.42 37.70 -27.63
C SER A 53 6.89 37.67 -27.79
N ARG A 54 6.32 36.49 -28.05
CA ARG A 54 4.89 36.33 -28.33
C ARG A 54 4.12 36.19 -27.02
N GLU A 55 3.16 37.06 -26.80
CA GLU A 55 2.28 36.96 -25.63
C GLU A 55 1.46 35.66 -25.64
N PRO A 56 1.31 35.00 -24.49
CA PRO A 56 0.50 33.80 -24.39
C PRO A 56 -0.97 34.16 -24.55
N ARG A 57 -1.60 33.65 -25.62
CA ARG A 57 -3.04 33.77 -25.84
C ARG A 57 -3.84 33.41 -24.60
N GLN A 58 -4.88 34.20 -24.33
CA GLN A 58 -5.86 33.89 -23.30
C GLN A 58 -6.45 32.50 -23.57
N ARG A 59 -6.25 31.58 -22.62
CA ARG A 59 -6.77 30.21 -22.70
C ARG A 59 -7.81 30.01 -21.60
N SER A 60 -8.69 29.03 -21.78
CA SER A 60 -9.60 28.64 -20.71
C SER A 60 -8.80 28.28 -19.45
N SER A 61 -9.36 28.57 -18.27
CA SER A 61 -8.71 28.30 -16.98
C SER A 61 -8.18 26.87 -16.86
N ARG A 62 -8.91 25.90 -17.43
CA ARG A 62 -8.47 24.50 -17.50
C ARG A 62 -7.17 24.32 -18.30
N LYS A 63 -7.09 24.88 -19.51
CA LYS A 63 -5.89 24.77 -20.37
C LYS A 63 -4.70 25.51 -19.80
N GLN A 64 -4.94 26.56 -19.02
CA GLN A 64 -3.89 27.29 -18.30
C GLN A 64 -3.35 26.46 -17.15
N LEU A 65 -4.23 25.90 -16.32
CA LEU A 65 -3.83 24.97 -15.23
C LEU A 65 -3.08 23.73 -15.74
N GLU A 66 -3.48 23.16 -16.89
CA GLU A 66 -2.75 22.05 -17.52
C GLU A 66 -1.34 22.46 -17.98
N LYS A 67 -1.18 23.70 -18.48
CA LYS A 67 0.12 24.26 -18.89
C LYS A 67 1.01 24.64 -17.71
N ASP A 68 0.42 25.07 -16.60
CA ASP A 68 1.14 25.44 -15.38
C ASP A 68 1.51 24.21 -14.53
N ARG A 69 0.84 23.08 -14.72
CA ARG A 69 1.11 21.79 -14.04
C ARG A 69 2.56 21.27 -14.13
N PRO A 70 3.30 21.42 -15.23
CA PRO A 70 4.72 21.04 -15.28
C PRO A 70 5.63 21.96 -14.46
N ASP A 71 5.25 23.20 -14.18
CA ASP A 71 6.06 24.15 -13.40
C ASP A 71 5.91 23.85 -11.89
N PRO A 72 6.98 23.40 -11.21
CA PRO A 72 6.90 22.96 -9.81
C PRO A 72 6.54 24.09 -8.84
N LEU A 73 6.92 25.34 -9.16
CA LEU A 73 6.66 26.50 -8.30
C LEU A 73 5.19 26.91 -8.38
N LYS A 74 4.65 27.07 -9.60
CA LYS A 74 3.27 27.52 -9.80
C LYS A 74 2.23 26.47 -9.43
N SER A 75 2.53 25.20 -9.72
CA SER A 75 1.59 24.11 -9.46
C SER A 75 1.70 23.53 -8.05
N HIS A 76 2.70 23.96 -7.27
CA HIS A 76 3.09 23.33 -5.99
C HIS A 76 3.12 21.81 -6.11
N LYS A 77 3.57 21.30 -7.27
CA LYS A 77 3.57 19.87 -7.55
C LYS A 77 4.60 19.21 -6.63
N PRO A 78 4.21 18.16 -5.89
CA PRO A 78 5.17 17.41 -5.10
C PRO A 78 6.28 16.87 -6.00
N GLU A 79 7.51 16.93 -5.50
CA GLU A 79 8.66 16.48 -6.27
C GLU A 79 8.49 14.99 -6.62
N PRO A 80 8.61 14.61 -7.90
CA PRO A 80 8.49 13.22 -8.30
C PRO A 80 9.60 12.36 -7.66
N PRO A 81 9.38 11.05 -7.53
CA PRO A 81 10.41 10.15 -7.03
C PRO A 81 11.67 10.25 -7.90
N VAL A 82 12.84 10.21 -7.26
CA VAL A 82 14.12 10.31 -7.96
C VAL A 82 14.31 9.08 -8.83
N ALA A 83 14.32 9.29 -10.15
CA ALA A 83 14.65 8.28 -11.12
C ALA A 83 16.18 8.21 -11.27
N GLY A 84 16.77 7.08 -10.89
CA GLY A 84 18.21 6.82 -11.01
C GLY A 84 19.01 7.03 -9.72
N PRO A 85 20.35 7.11 -9.82
CA PRO A 85 21.24 7.28 -8.68
C PRO A 85 20.89 8.56 -7.94
N GLY A 86 20.54 8.43 -6.66
CA GLY A 86 20.20 9.56 -5.81
C GLY A 86 21.25 10.68 -5.86
N ARG A 87 20.83 11.92 -6.17
CA ARG A 87 21.70 13.10 -6.24
C ARG A 87 21.11 14.23 -5.41
N GLY A 88 21.96 15.05 -4.78
CA GLY A 88 21.52 16.20 -3.99
C GLY A 88 20.87 15.85 -2.64
N GLY A 89 21.32 14.79 -1.97
CA GLY A 89 20.82 14.37 -0.66
C GLY A 89 19.55 13.51 -0.69
N ARG A 90 19.01 13.23 -1.89
CA ARG A 90 17.90 12.29 -2.09
C ARG A 90 18.44 10.90 -2.39
N VAL A 91 17.88 9.87 -1.76
CA VAL A 91 18.25 8.47 -2.02
C VAL A 91 17.34 7.91 -3.10
N GLY A 92 17.93 7.47 -4.21
CA GLY A 92 17.20 6.77 -5.27
C GLY A 92 16.75 5.38 -4.80
N THR A 93 15.65 4.88 -5.33
CA THR A 93 15.12 3.53 -5.00
C THR A 93 16.13 2.43 -5.31
N HIS A 94 16.95 2.62 -6.34
CA HIS A 94 18.15 1.84 -6.64
C HIS A 94 19.33 2.80 -6.48
N GLY A 95 19.87 2.87 -5.26
CA GLY A 95 21.01 3.70 -4.94
C GLY A 95 22.19 3.39 -5.86
N GLY A 96 22.98 4.42 -6.21
CA GLY A 96 24.20 4.23 -7.00
C GLY A 96 25.37 3.70 -6.17
N THR A 97 25.18 3.43 -4.87
CA THR A 97 26.25 3.00 -3.97
C THR A 97 26.31 1.48 -3.89
N LEU A 98 27.54 0.96 -3.79
CA LEU A 98 27.80 -0.47 -3.65
C LEU A 98 27.02 -1.09 -2.47
N SER A 99 26.90 -0.36 -1.36
CA SER A 99 26.11 -0.79 -0.19
C SER A 99 24.65 -1.11 -0.54
N SER A 100 24.03 -0.31 -1.41
CA SER A 100 22.65 -0.54 -1.84
C SER A 100 22.49 -1.70 -2.83
N TYR A 101 23.54 -2.00 -3.60
CA TYR A 101 23.61 -3.18 -4.47
C TYR A 101 23.77 -4.47 -3.65
N VAL A 102 24.66 -4.47 -2.65
CA VAL A 102 24.89 -5.61 -1.75
C VAL A 102 23.63 -5.96 -0.95
N VAL A 103 22.91 -4.97 -0.42
CA VAL A 103 21.65 -5.21 0.29
C VAL A 103 20.61 -5.88 -0.63
N LYS A 104 20.55 -5.53 -1.92
CA LYS A 104 19.58 -6.11 -2.85
C LYS A 104 19.92 -7.53 -3.28
N ASN A 105 21.19 -7.80 -3.55
CA ASN A 105 21.59 -9.06 -4.15
C ASN A 105 22.01 -10.10 -3.12
N THR A 106 22.51 -9.66 -1.97
CA THR A 106 23.10 -10.55 -0.96
C THR A 106 22.23 -10.65 0.28
N ALA A 107 21.62 -9.54 0.74
CA ALA A 107 20.83 -9.57 1.98
C ALA A 107 19.36 -10.02 1.78
N LEU A 108 18.87 -10.01 0.54
CA LEU A 108 17.52 -10.47 0.18
C LEU A 108 17.54 -11.83 -0.53
N ASP A 109 18.70 -12.48 -0.61
CA ASP A 109 18.81 -13.83 -1.17
C ASP A 109 18.15 -14.82 -0.21
N LYS A 110 17.02 -15.38 -0.64
CA LYS A 110 16.18 -16.33 0.12
C LYS A 110 16.52 -17.79 -0.18
N THR A 111 17.64 -18.04 -0.85
CA THR A 111 18.08 -19.39 -1.21
C THR A 111 18.34 -20.28 0.00
N ASP A 112 18.47 -19.71 1.21
CA ASP A 112 18.72 -20.43 2.47
C ASP A 112 17.64 -20.14 3.55
N ASP A 113 16.38 -19.96 3.15
CA ASP A 113 15.23 -19.81 4.07
C ASP A 113 14.80 -21.16 4.72
N GLY A 114 15.67 -22.17 4.73
CA GLY A 114 15.39 -23.47 5.35
C GLY A 114 15.37 -23.39 6.87
N ASN A 115 14.46 -24.13 7.52
CA ASN A 115 14.49 -24.28 8.97
C ASN A 115 15.81 -24.98 9.36
N PRO A 116 16.67 -24.40 10.23
CA PRO A 116 17.97 -25.00 10.57
C PRO A 116 17.80 -26.36 11.24
N ARG A 117 16.64 -26.62 11.86
CA ARG A 117 16.29 -27.94 12.40
C ARG A 117 16.09 -29.00 11.32
N GLU A 118 15.46 -28.66 10.20
CA GLU A 118 15.24 -29.59 9.09
C GLU A 118 16.57 -29.92 8.38
N ALA A 119 17.47 -28.94 8.26
CA ALA A 119 18.81 -29.15 7.70
C ALA A 119 19.69 -30.06 8.59
N VAL A 120 19.56 -29.99 9.92
CA VAL A 120 20.31 -30.82 10.88
C VAL A 120 19.67 -32.19 11.11
N LEU A 121 18.40 -32.40 10.72
CA LEU A 121 17.69 -33.68 10.75
C LEU A 121 17.58 -34.36 9.36
N PRO A 122 18.68 -34.65 8.63
CA PRO A 122 18.63 -35.45 7.40
C PRO A 122 18.49 -36.95 7.71
N GLY A 123 17.82 -37.33 8.79
CA GLY A 123 17.64 -38.73 9.20
C GLY A 123 17.03 -39.57 8.07
N HIS A 124 15.97 -39.04 7.43
CA HIS A 124 15.34 -39.68 6.27
C HIS A 124 16.27 -39.76 5.05
N ALA A 125 16.96 -38.68 4.71
CA ALA A 125 17.86 -38.67 3.54
C ALA A 125 19.09 -39.58 3.73
N ALA A 126 19.56 -39.75 4.96
CA ALA A 126 20.67 -40.65 5.30
C ALA A 126 20.28 -42.13 5.28
N GLU A 127 19.02 -42.44 5.60
CA GLU A 127 18.43 -43.78 5.45
C GLU A 127 18.22 -44.12 3.97
N ASP A 128 17.71 -43.16 3.18
CA ASP A 128 17.38 -43.37 1.77
C ASP A 128 18.63 -43.48 0.86
N ASN A 129 19.71 -42.74 1.14
CA ASN A 129 20.94 -42.75 0.33
C ASN A 129 22.23 -42.83 1.18
N PRO A 130 22.52 -43.99 1.78
CA PRO A 130 23.69 -44.18 2.63
C PRO A 130 24.97 -44.24 1.79
N TYR A 131 25.70 -43.13 1.65
CA TYR A 131 26.92 -43.09 0.82
C TYR A 131 28.23 -43.23 1.62
N TRP A 132 28.41 -42.48 2.72
CA TRP A 132 29.73 -42.40 3.37
C TRP A 132 29.96 -43.37 4.56
N VAL A 133 28.96 -43.58 5.42
CA VAL A 133 29.18 -44.26 6.73
C VAL A 133 28.31 -45.50 6.92
N SER A 134 27.02 -45.38 6.64
CA SER A 134 26.03 -46.44 6.89
C SER A 134 26.32 -47.79 6.19
N PRO A 135 26.87 -47.86 4.95
CA PRO A 135 27.13 -49.16 4.31
C PRO A 135 28.13 -50.03 5.07
N ALA A 136 29.15 -49.43 5.70
CA ALA A 136 30.19 -50.17 6.42
C ALA A 136 29.68 -50.77 7.74
N TYR A 137 28.81 -50.05 8.46
CA TYR A 137 28.32 -50.47 9.77
C TYR A 137 27.06 -51.36 9.68
N SER A 138 26.38 -51.39 8.53
CA SER A 138 25.20 -52.25 8.28
C SER A 138 25.40 -53.72 8.65
N LYS A 139 26.61 -54.26 8.45
CA LYS A 139 26.93 -55.68 8.71
C LYS A 139 27.46 -55.95 10.12
N ALA A 140 28.15 -54.97 10.70
CA ALA A 140 28.89 -55.14 11.95
C ALA A 140 28.12 -54.63 13.18
N GLN A 141 27.07 -53.82 12.98
CA GLN A 141 26.34 -53.22 14.08
C GLN A 141 25.40 -54.25 14.74
N PRO A 142 25.53 -54.49 16.06
CA PRO A 142 24.61 -55.36 16.78
C PRO A 142 23.20 -54.74 16.80
N LYS A 143 22.17 -55.59 16.68
CA LYS A 143 20.78 -55.14 16.75
C LYS A 143 20.49 -54.62 18.15
N ALA A 144 20.18 -53.32 18.26
CA ALA A 144 19.82 -52.71 19.52
C ALA A 144 18.47 -53.28 20.00
N MET A 145 18.49 -53.91 21.17
CA MET A 145 17.30 -54.44 21.84
C MET A 145 16.78 -53.37 22.79
N PHE A 146 16.06 -52.37 22.27
CA PHE A 146 15.33 -51.43 23.12
C PHE A 146 14.02 -52.07 23.57
N ALA A 147 13.57 -51.74 24.79
CA ALA A 147 12.22 -52.05 25.22
C ALA A 147 11.22 -51.36 24.27
N GLN A 148 10.17 -52.05 23.86
CA GLN A 148 9.06 -51.42 23.13
C GLN A 148 8.40 -50.42 24.09
N VAL A 149 8.68 -49.15 23.88
CA VAL A 149 7.89 -48.08 24.49
C VAL A 149 6.56 -48.12 23.76
N GLU A 150 5.46 -48.46 24.45
CA GLU A 150 4.10 -48.25 23.95
C GLU A 150 4.04 -46.82 23.43
N SER A 151 3.79 -46.65 22.14
CA SER A 151 3.57 -45.33 21.59
C SER A 151 2.31 -44.77 22.21
N ASP A 152 2.44 -43.62 22.88
CA ASP A 152 1.37 -42.86 23.49
C ASP A 152 0.50 -42.18 22.41
N ASP A 153 0.01 -42.98 21.46
CA ASP A 153 -0.88 -42.55 20.38
C ASP A 153 -2.36 -42.50 20.83
N GLU A 154 -2.66 -42.73 22.11
CA GLU A 154 -4.02 -42.65 22.67
C GLU A 154 -4.39 -41.29 23.30
N GLU A 155 -3.46 -40.33 23.46
CA GLU A 155 -3.80 -39.01 24.04
C GLU A 155 -4.35 -37.98 23.04
N ALA A 156 -4.37 -38.28 21.74
CA ALA A 156 -4.86 -37.35 20.70
C ALA A 156 -6.40 -37.20 20.61
N LYS A 157 -7.17 -37.81 21.53
CA LYS A 157 -8.66 -37.77 21.54
C LYS A 157 -9.29 -36.87 22.61
N ASN A 158 -8.51 -36.05 23.32
CA ASN A 158 -9.04 -35.09 24.29
C ASN A 158 -8.90 -33.63 23.80
N GLU A 159 -9.61 -33.27 22.73
CA GLU A 159 -9.86 -31.84 22.45
C GLU A 159 -11.15 -31.37 23.15
N PRO A 160 -11.13 -30.30 23.96
CA PRO A 160 -12.31 -29.84 24.69
C PRO A 160 -13.33 -29.11 23.78
N GLU A 161 -14.61 -29.42 23.98
CA GLU A 161 -15.78 -29.12 23.13
C GLU A 161 -16.10 -27.64 22.83
N TRP A 162 -15.35 -26.67 23.38
CA TRP A 162 -15.65 -25.24 23.20
C TRP A 162 -15.27 -24.68 21.82
N LYS A 163 -14.48 -25.42 21.03
CA LYS A 163 -14.09 -25.03 19.66
C LYS A 163 -15.22 -25.19 18.61
N THR A 164 -16.35 -25.83 18.93
CA THR A 164 -17.41 -26.15 17.94
C THR A 164 -18.56 -25.13 17.85
N ARG A 165 -18.57 -24.06 18.66
CA ARG A 165 -19.65 -23.06 18.60
C ARG A 165 -19.24 -21.84 17.77
N LYS A 166 -19.65 -21.82 16.50
CA LYS A 166 -19.68 -20.60 15.67
C LYS A 166 -20.76 -19.65 16.20
N ILE A 167 -20.36 -18.40 16.46
CA ILE A 167 -21.24 -17.22 16.41
C ILE A 167 -21.33 -16.77 14.96
#